data_AF-A0AB34KCH0-F1
#
_entry.id   AF-A0AB34KCH0-F1
#
_cell.length_a   1.000
_cell.length_b   1.000
_cell.length_c   1.000
_cell.angle_alpha   90.00
_cell.angle_beta   90.00
_cell.angle_gamma   90.00
#
_symmetry.space_group_name_H-M   'P 1'
#
loop_
_entity.id
_entity.type
_entity.pdbx_description
1 polymer ?
#
loop_
_entity_poly.entity_id
_entity_poly.type
_entity_poly.pdbx_seq_one_letter_code
_entity_poly.pdbx_strand_id
1 'polypeptide(L)'
;MLLLQLLSPLAAAPFPLAASLSPLAAAITAPINVPRRCDRASTPAAWVGRRELLRLPLGVLPLAALHAAPAAAAEPTGVRISDSVKVKIIKAKSLRAMVRRSAQNRRSLPMDTTPGVNNYPSLTQELKRQEKLVLLPLQAELARIAASAELPEEKRKALALQPLLLKGHLLELQQALAEAKFEEYTSKTTKATYPGGKVERELEEVCETLDDFLALAAGKDVEIRDD
;
A
#
# COMPACT_ATOMS: atom_id res chain seq x y z
N MET A 1 -18.97 29.28 -50.54
CA MET A 1 -17.64 29.44 -51.17
C MET A 1 -16.89 30.54 -50.42
N LEU A 2 -15.88 30.19 -49.64
CA LEU A 2 -14.68 31.01 -49.38
C LEU A 2 -13.69 30.14 -48.58
N LEU A 3 -12.66 29.68 -49.31
CA LEU A 3 -11.41 29.11 -48.82
C LEU A 3 -10.58 30.20 -48.14
N LEU A 4 -9.78 29.85 -47.13
CA LEU A 4 -8.40 30.30 -46.85
C LEU A 4 -7.98 29.72 -45.48
N GLN A 5 -7.35 28.55 -45.42
CA GLN A 5 -5.88 28.34 -45.46
C GLN A 5 -5.09 29.19 -44.45
N LEU A 6 -4.78 28.60 -43.29
CA LEU A 6 -3.67 29.00 -42.42
C LEU A 6 -2.85 27.75 -42.09
N LEU A 7 -1.94 27.41 -43.00
CA LEU A 7 -0.83 26.49 -42.78
C LEU A 7 0.29 27.26 -42.07
N SER A 8 0.60 26.87 -40.83
CA SER A 8 1.81 27.34 -40.14
C SER A 8 2.96 26.35 -40.40
N PRO A 9 4.15 26.80 -40.84
CA PRO A 9 5.28 25.93 -41.06
C PRO A 9 5.94 25.51 -39.74
N LEU A 10 6.11 24.19 -39.64
CA LEU A 10 6.85 23.47 -38.61
C LEU A 10 8.35 23.77 -38.77
N ALA A 11 8.90 24.63 -37.89
CA ALA A 11 10.34 24.87 -37.82
C ALA A 11 11.01 23.69 -37.09
N ALA A 12 11.60 22.78 -37.86
CA ALA A 12 12.47 21.72 -37.36
C ALA A 12 13.82 22.31 -36.94
N ALA A 13 14.10 22.33 -35.64
CA ALA A 13 15.42 22.65 -35.11
C ALA A 13 16.32 21.39 -35.09
N PRO A 14 17.54 21.43 -35.65
CA PRO A 14 18.49 20.33 -35.55
C PRO A 14 19.11 20.29 -34.15
N PHE A 15 18.92 19.18 -33.44
CA PHE A 15 19.62 18.88 -32.18
C PHE A 15 21.07 18.47 -32.48
N PRO A 16 22.09 19.12 -31.86
CA PRO A 16 23.46 18.67 -31.98
C PRO A 16 23.71 17.42 -31.13
N LEU A 17 24.21 16.37 -31.78
CA LEU A 17 24.83 15.20 -31.18
C LEU A 17 26.09 15.62 -30.42
N ALA A 18 26.00 15.75 -29.10
CA ALA A 18 27.16 15.83 -28.22
C ALA A 18 27.48 14.43 -27.70
N ALA A 19 28.41 13.76 -28.38
CA ALA A 19 29.17 12.65 -27.83
C ALA A 19 30.08 13.20 -26.72
N SER A 20 29.98 12.66 -25.50
CA SER A 20 30.89 12.99 -24.40
C SER A 20 31.18 11.73 -23.59
N LEU A 21 32.20 11.01 -24.09
CA LEU A 21 33.31 10.40 -23.36
C LEU A 21 33.09 10.02 -21.88
N SER A 22 33.07 8.71 -21.65
CA SER A 22 33.31 8.06 -20.37
C SER A 22 34.71 8.38 -19.82
N PRO A 23 34.84 8.73 -18.54
CA PRO A 23 36.06 8.45 -17.80
C PRO A 23 35.94 7.12 -17.03
N LEU A 24 36.78 6.18 -17.47
CA LEU A 24 37.32 5.09 -16.66
C LEU A 24 37.86 5.69 -15.34
N ALA A 25 37.33 5.29 -14.19
CA ALA A 25 37.91 5.63 -12.90
C ALA A 25 37.86 4.43 -11.95
N ALA A 26 39.01 3.76 -11.89
CA ALA A 26 39.63 3.08 -10.75
C ALA A 26 38.70 2.40 -9.72
N ALA A 27 38.71 1.07 -9.76
CA ALA A 27 38.40 0.23 -8.61
C ALA A 27 39.41 0.49 -7.49
N ILE A 28 39.01 1.23 -6.46
CA ILE A 28 39.73 1.32 -5.19
C ILE A 28 39.07 0.33 -4.23
N THR A 29 39.67 -0.85 -4.14
CA THR A 29 39.36 -1.87 -3.12
C THR A 29 39.93 -1.39 -1.78
N ALA A 30 39.09 -0.75 -0.96
CA ALA A 30 39.42 -0.50 0.44
C ALA A 30 39.21 -1.79 1.26
N PRO A 31 40.10 -2.12 2.21
CA PRO A 31 39.91 -3.27 3.09
C PRO A 31 38.72 -3.03 4.02
N ILE A 32 37.72 -3.92 3.93
CA ILE A 32 36.57 -3.98 4.83
C ILE A 32 37.09 -4.36 6.22
N ASN A 33 37.19 -3.36 7.09
CA ASN A 33 37.44 -3.56 8.51
C ASN A 33 36.12 -4.05 9.13
N VAL A 34 36.01 -5.36 9.36
CA VAL A 34 34.85 -6.00 9.99
C VAL A 34 34.96 -5.78 11.51
N PRO A 35 34.10 -4.96 12.15
CA PRO A 35 34.09 -4.89 13.60
C PRO A 35 33.58 -6.22 14.18
N ARG A 36 34.40 -6.77 15.07
CA ARG A 36 34.15 -7.95 15.90
C ARG A 36 32.72 -7.93 16.48
N ARG A 37 31.98 -9.02 16.20
CA ARG A 37 30.82 -9.44 16.97
C ARG A 37 31.24 -9.62 18.43
N CYS A 38 30.76 -8.75 19.31
CA CYS A 38 30.67 -9.08 20.72
C CYS A 38 29.41 -9.94 20.89
N ASP A 39 29.63 -11.23 21.10
CA ASP A 39 28.63 -12.15 21.62
C ASP A 39 28.13 -11.65 22.97
N ARG A 40 26.88 -11.19 23.02
CA ARG A 40 26.16 -11.01 24.28
C ARG A 40 25.15 -12.13 24.41
N ALA A 41 25.61 -13.18 25.08
CA ALA A 41 24.76 -14.17 25.70
C ALA A 41 23.87 -13.49 26.76
N SER A 42 22.56 -13.71 26.68
CA SER A 42 21.68 -13.67 27.84
C SER A 42 20.38 -14.45 27.54
N THR A 43 20.44 -15.71 27.97
CA THR A 43 19.38 -16.53 28.61
C THR A 43 18.07 -16.87 27.88
N PRO A 44 17.68 -18.17 27.90
CA PRO A 44 16.37 -18.63 27.44
C PRO A 44 15.32 -18.42 28.53
N ALA A 45 14.26 -17.65 28.22
CA ALA A 45 13.05 -17.67 29.01
C ALA A 45 12.22 -18.90 28.59
N ALA A 46 12.34 -19.97 29.37
CA ALA A 46 11.44 -21.10 29.34
C ALA A 46 10.02 -20.64 29.66
N TRP A 47 9.10 -20.74 28.70
CA TRP A 47 7.67 -20.75 28.95
C TRP A 47 7.18 -22.19 28.89
N VAL A 48 7.17 -22.81 30.07
CA VAL A 48 6.52 -24.08 30.37
C VAL A 48 5.08 -23.80 30.80
N GLY A 49 4.13 -24.53 30.21
CA GLY A 49 2.73 -24.63 30.67
C GLY A 49 1.79 -23.66 29.96
N ARG A 50 0.62 -24.04 29.48
CA ARG A 50 -0.29 -25.11 29.91
C ARG A 50 -1.02 -25.69 28.69
N ARG A 51 -0.99 -27.01 28.57
CA ARG A 51 -2.01 -27.79 27.87
C ARG A 51 -3.24 -27.81 28.78
N GLU A 52 -4.22 -26.97 28.52
CA GLU A 52 -5.59 -27.20 29.01
C GLU A 52 -6.37 -27.96 27.93
N LEU A 53 -6.45 -29.27 28.16
CA LEU A 53 -7.40 -30.17 27.53
C LEU A 53 -8.78 -29.87 28.10
N LEU A 54 -9.54 -29.02 27.42
CA LEU A 54 -10.96 -28.85 27.72
C LEU A 54 -11.76 -29.97 27.06
N ARG A 55 -12.08 -30.95 27.91
CA ARG A 55 -13.19 -31.91 27.82
C ARG A 55 -14.42 -31.29 27.16
N LEU A 56 -14.86 -31.90 26.06
CA LEU A 56 -16.20 -31.69 25.49
C LEU A 56 -17.20 -32.56 26.26
N PRO A 57 -18.28 -32.01 26.85
CA PRO A 57 -19.39 -32.81 27.36
C PRO A 57 -20.21 -33.37 26.18
N LEU A 58 -20.37 -34.70 26.14
CA LEU A 58 -21.39 -35.37 25.33
C LEU A 58 -22.77 -34.99 25.88
N GLY A 59 -23.42 -34.03 25.25
CA GLY A 59 -24.80 -33.62 25.49
C GLY A 59 -25.73 -34.20 24.43
N VAL A 60 -26.78 -34.87 24.91
CA VAL A 60 -27.86 -35.55 24.19
C VAL A 60 -28.55 -34.64 23.17
N LEU A 61 -28.72 -35.13 21.94
CA LEU A 61 -29.45 -34.48 20.85
C LEU A 61 -30.97 -34.60 21.05
N PRO A 62 -31.75 -33.50 21.08
CA PRO A 62 -33.19 -33.57 20.88
C PRO A 62 -33.51 -33.66 19.39
N LEU A 63 -34.22 -34.73 19.04
CA LEU A 63 -34.82 -34.99 17.73
C LEU A 63 -36.17 -34.25 17.66
N ALA A 64 -36.25 -33.04 17.07
CA ALA A 64 -37.54 -32.44 16.73
C ALA A 64 -37.46 -31.28 15.72
N ALA A 65 -38.44 -31.30 14.82
CA ALA A 65 -38.90 -30.25 13.91
C ALA A 65 -38.05 -29.97 12.65
N LEU A 66 -38.25 -30.79 11.61
CA LEU A 66 -38.15 -30.36 10.21
C LEU A 66 -39.11 -29.18 10.00
N HIS A 67 -38.63 -27.95 10.17
CA HIS A 67 -39.21 -26.80 9.51
C HIS A 67 -38.65 -26.77 8.09
N ALA A 68 -39.55 -26.74 7.10
CA ALA A 68 -39.19 -26.54 5.70
C ALA A 68 -38.37 -25.24 5.59
N ALA A 69 -37.07 -25.41 5.33
CA ALA A 69 -36.17 -24.29 5.12
C ALA A 69 -36.67 -23.51 3.90
N PRO A 70 -36.91 -22.19 4.02
CA PRO A 70 -37.17 -21.37 2.85
C PRO A 70 -35.98 -21.53 1.90
N ALA A 71 -36.29 -21.75 0.61
CA ALA A 71 -35.31 -21.94 -0.44
C ALA A 71 -34.18 -20.91 -0.28
N ALA A 72 -32.98 -21.39 0.06
CA ALA A 72 -31.82 -20.56 0.33
C ALA A 72 -31.62 -19.62 -0.86
N ALA A 73 -31.91 -18.33 -0.66
CA ALA A 73 -31.61 -17.31 -1.64
C ALA A 73 -30.12 -17.46 -1.95
N ALA A 74 -29.78 -17.66 -3.22
CA ALA A 74 -28.41 -17.83 -3.65
C ALA A 74 -27.61 -16.62 -3.15
N GLU A 75 -26.78 -16.83 -2.14
CA GLU A 75 -25.90 -15.82 -1.57
C GLU A 75 -25.16 -15.14 -2.73
N PRO A 76 -25.15 -13.79 -2.78
CA PRO A 76 -24.52 -13.06 -3.87
C PRO A 76 -23.06 -13.51 -3.95
N THR A 77 -22.72 -14.21 -5.04
CA THR A 77 -21.38 -14.71 -5.28
C THR A 77 -20.45 -13.50 -5.41
N GLY A 78 -19.73 -13.18 -4.33
CA GLY A 78 -18.76 -12.09 -4.31
C GLY A 78 -17.72 -12.22 -5.43
N VAL A 79 -17.13 -11.09 -5.81
CA VAL A 79 -16.09 -11.03 -6.83
C VAL A 79 -14.86 -11.79 -6.35
N ARG A 80 -14.40 -12.76 -7.15
CA ARG A 80 -13.20 -13.54 -6.83
C ARG A 80 -11.94 -12.69 -6.99
N ILE A 81 -11.27 -12.40 -5.88
CA ILE A 81 -9.98 -11.72 -5.86
C ILE A 81 -8.85 -12.75 -5.94
N SER A 82 -7.94 -12.59 -6.91
CA SER A 82 -6.78 -13.47 -7.06
C SER A 82 -5.80 -13.32 -5.90
N ASP A 83 -5.05 -14.38 -5.62
CA ASP A 83 -4.07 -14.35 -4.52
C ASP A 83 -2.92 -13.38 -4.78
N SER A 84 -2.58 -13.14 -6.05
CA SER A 84 -1.59 -12.12 -6.43
C SER A 84 -2.00 -10.71 -5.97
N VAL A 85 -3.28 -10.37 -6.10
CA VAL A 85 -3.84 -9.09 -5.66
C VAL A 85 -3.82 -9.00 -4.14
N LYS A 86 -4.23 -10.06 -3.44
CA LYS A 86 -4.17 -10.10 -1.96
C LYS A 86 -2.75 -9.89 -1.44
N VAL A 87 -1.75 -10.53 -2.06
CA VAL A 87 -0.35 -10.34 -1.69
C VAL A 87 0.09 -8.89 -1.90
N LYS A 88 -0.32 -8.23 -2.99
CA LYS A 88 -0.03 -6.80 -3.22
C LYS A 88 -0.70 -5.90 -2.19
N ILE A 89 -1.93 -6.20 -1.77
CA ILE A 89 -2.62 -5.46 -0.70
C ILE A 89 -1.87 -5.59 0.63
N ILE A 90 -1.45 -6.81 0.99
CA ILE A 90 -0.62 -7.03 2.20
C ILE A 90 0.68 -6.24 2.11
N LYS A 91 1.34 -6.23 0.94
CA LYS A 91 2.55 -5.43 0.71
C LYS A 91 2.26 -3.93 0.87
N ALA A 92 1.17 -3.41 0.32
CA ALA A 92 0.77 -2.01 0.48
C ALA A 92 0.62 -1.65 1.97
N LYS A 93 -0.06 -2.49 2.76
CA LYS A 93 -0.19 -2.32 4.22
C LYS A 93 1.16 -2.33 4.95
N SER A 94 2.09 -3.16 4.50
CA SER A 94 3.44 -3.20 5.08
C SER A 94 4.24 -1.91 4.87
N LEU A 95 3.96 -1.15 3.80
CA LEU A 95 4.63 0.13 3.54
C LEU A 95 4.27 1.17 4.60
N ARG A 96 3.00 1.24 5.01
CA ARG A 96 2.57 2.10 6.12
C ARG A 96 3.29 1.74 7.41
N ALA A 97 3.33 0.46 7.74
CA ALA A 97 4.02 -0.03 8.95
C ALA A 97 5.53 0.30 8.92
N MET A 98 6.17 0.22 7.74
CA MET A 98 7.57 0.61 7.55
C MET A 98 7.78 2.10 7.83
N VAL A 99 6.94 2.99 7.29
CA VAL A 99 7.03 4.44 7.54
C VAL A 99 6.81 4.76 9.01
N ARG A 100 5.79 4.19 9.63
CA ARG A 100 5.49 4.39 11.05
C ARG A 100 6.64 3.94 11.96
N ARG A 101 7.22 2.75 11.68
CA ARG A 101 8.38 2.24 12.41
C ARG A 101 9.61 3.15 12.24
N SER A 102 9.83 3.65 11.02
CA SER A 102 10.93 4.58 10.75
C SER A 102 10.76 5.89 11.53
N ALA A 103 9.53 6.40 11.66
CA ALA A 103 9.24 7.59 12.44
C ALA A 103 9.44 7.39 13.94
N GLN A 104 9.13 6.22 14.49
CA GLN A 104 9.40 5.90 15.90
C GLN A 104 10.90 5.87 16.22
N ASN A 105 11.74 5.55 15.22
CA ASN A 105 13.19 5.54 15.35
C ASN A 105 13.85 6.91 15.13
N ARG A 106 13.07 8.00 15.07
CA ARG A 106 13.58 9.38 14.84
C ARG A 106 14.70 9.85 15.76
N ARG A 107 14.79 9.33 17.00
CA ARG A 107 15.89 9.68 17.92
C ARG A 107 17.27 9.28 17.36
N SER A 108 17.35 8.40 16.36
CA SER A 108 18.58 8.07 15.64
C SER A 108 18.69 8.72 14.27
N LEU A 109 17.84 9.70 13.94
CA LEU A 109 17.80 10.36 12.63
C LEU A 109 17.98 11.88 12.74
N PRO A 110 19.15 12.38 13.19
CA PRO A 110 19.70 13.53 12.50
C PRO A 110 19.96 13.14 11.03
N MET A 111 20.12 14.11 10.14
CA MET A 111 20.47 13.93 8.72
C MET A 111 21.82 13.19 8.57
N ASP A 112 21.87 11.92 8.96
CA ASP A 112 23.02 11.06 8.80
C ASP A 112 23.08 10.74 7.31
N THR A 113 24.06 11.37 6.66
CA THR A 113 24.32 11.25 5.22
C THR A 113 24.88 9.88 4.86
N THR A 114 25.12 9.01 5.86
CA THR A 114 25.56 7.64 5.66
C THR A 114 24.49 6.84 4.88
N PRO A 115 24.77 6.39 3.65
CA PRO A 115 23.82 5.60 2.87
C PRO A 115 23.52 4.27 3.57
N GLY A 116 22.23 3.92 3.68
CA GLY A 116 21.77 2.68 4.32
C GLY A 116 21.39 2.79 5.81
N VAL A 117 21.54 3.97 6.43
CA VAL A 117 21.12 4.21 7.83
C VAL A 117 19.80 4.96 7.84
N ASN A 118 18.66 4.25 7.92
CA ASN A 118 17.29 4.73 8.26
C ASN A 118 16.85 6.16 7.86
N ASN A 119 17.45 6.80 6.84
CA ASN A 119 17.25 8.22 6.55
C ASN A 119 16.11 8.45 5.56
N TYR A 120 15.52 9.65 5.61
CA TYR A 120 14.38 10.00 4.75
C TYR A 120 14.67 9.83 3.25
N PRO A 121 15.86 10.16 2.72
CA PRO A 121 16.15 9.92 1.30
C PRO A 121 16.04 8.44 0.91
N SER A 122 16.60 7.53 1.72
CA SER A 122 16.53 6.08 1.46
C SER A 122 15.09 5.58 1.56
N LEU A 123 14.33 6.04 2.57
CA LEU A 123 12.92 5.69 2.73
C LEU A 123 12.06 6.20 1.56
N THR A 124 12.29 7.43 1.10
CA THR A 124 11.61 8.01 -0.07
C THR A 124 11.92 7.23 -1.34
N GLN A 125 13.18 6.87 -1.56
CA GLN A 125 13.56 6.05 -2.72
C GLN A 125 12.89 4.68 -2.68
N GLU A 126 12.86 4.04 -1.50
CA GLU A 126 12.19 2.76 -1.32
C GLU A 126 10.68 2.87 -1.59
N LEU A 127 10.01 3.89 -1.05
CA LEU A 127 8.58 4.11 -1.29
C LEU A 127 8.29 4.38 -2.77
N LYS A 128 9.08 5.22 -3.45
CA LYS A 128 8.95 5.45 -4.90
C LYS A 128 9.17 4.16 -5.72
N ARG A 129 10.06 3.28 -5.26
CA ARG A 129 10.28 1.97 -5.89
C ARG A 129 9.05 1.07 -5.68
N GLN A 130 8.56 0.95 -4.45
CA GLN A 130 7.40 0.11 -4.12
C GLN A 130 6.11 0.62 -4.75
N GLU A 131 5.96 1.94 -4.90
CA GLU A 131 4.85 2.55 -5.62
C GLU A 131 4.76 2.02 -7.07
N LYS A 132 5.89 2.03 -7.78
CA LYS A 132 5.98 1.53 -9.17
C LYS A 132 5.80 0.02 -9.27
N LEU A 133 6.33 -0.74 -8.31
CA LEU A 133 6.33 -2.21 -8.35
C LEU A 133 5.03 -2.83 -7.80
N VAL A 134 4.35 -2.16 -6.87
CA VAL A 134 3.23 -2.71 -6.12
C VAL A 134 1.97 -1.87 -6.34
N LEU A 135 2.00 -0.58 -5.98
CA LEU A 135 0.78 0.23 -5.88
C LEU A 135 0.16 0.56 -7.24
N LEU A 136 0.96 0.98 -8.23
CA LEU A 136 0.45 1.27 -9.57
C LEU A 136 -0.08 0.01 -10.29
N PRO A 137 0.63 -1.14 -10.30
CA PRO A 137 0.07 -2.36 -10.85
C PRO A 137 -1.17 -2.84 -10.11
N LEU A 138 -1.23 -2.66 -8.78
CA LEU A 138 -2.41 -2.99 -7.99
C LEU A 138 -3.61 -2.15 -8.42
N GLN A 139 -3.46 -0.83 -8.54
CA GLN A 139 -4.52 0.08 -8.99
C GLN A 139 -5.11 -0.36 -10.35
N ALA A 140 -4.25 -0.72 -11.31
CA ALA A 140 -4.67 -1.20 -12.62
C ALA A 140 -5.36 -2.58 -12.58
N GLU A 141 -5.00 -3.46 -11.63
CA GLU A 141 -5.68 -4.74 -11.40
C GLU A 141 -7.07 -4.53 -10.77
N LEU A 142 -7.19 -3.65 -9.77
CA LEU A 142 -8.48 -3.34 -9.14
C LEU A 142 -9.45 -2.70 -10.14
N ALA A 143 -8.98 -1.81 -11.00
CA ALA A 143 -9.80 -1.24 -12.07
C ALA A 143 -10.35 -2.30 -13.03
N ARG A 144 -9.54 -3.29 -13.40
CA ARG A 144 -9.98 -4.42 -14.24
C ARG A 144 -11.01 -5.29 -13.53
N ILE A 145 -10.77 -5.61 -12.25
CA ILE A 145 -11.68 -6.41 -11.43
C ILE A 145 -13.03 -5.71 -11.29
N ALA A 146 -13.02 -4.41 -10.98
CA ALA A 146 -14.25 -3.62 -10.84
C ALA A 146 -15.04 -3.54 -12.15
N ALA A 147 -14.36 -3.41 -13.30
CA ALA A 147 -15.01 -3.39 -14.61
C ALA A 147 -15.71 -4.70 -14.96
N SER A 148 -15.20 -5.84 -14.49
CA SER A 148 -15.79 -7.17 -14.70
C SER A 148 -16.72 -7.64 -13.57
N ALA A 149 -16.97 -6.80 -12.56
CA ALA A 149 -17.72 -7.22 -11.37
C ALA A 149 -19.23 -7.32 -11.65
N GLU A 150 -19.78 -8.52 -11.45
CA GLU A 150 -21.20 -8.81 -11.52
C GLU A 150 -21.87 -8.60 -10.15
N LEU A 151 -21.96 -7.33 -9.73
CA LEU A 151 -22.61 -6.91 -8.48
C LEU A 151 -23.89 -6.09 -8.77
N PRO A 152 -24.79 -5.95 -7.77
CA PRO A 152 -25.90 -4.99 -7.85
C PRO A 152 -25.40 -3.60 -8.25
N GLU A 153 -26.21 -2.84 -9.00
CA GLU A 153 -25.77 -1.60 -9.67
C GLU A 153 -25.11 -0.60 -8.71
N GLU A 154 -25.69 -0.42 -7.51
CA GLU A 154 -25.16 0.47 -6.47
C GLU A 154 -23.75 0.03 -6.01
N LYS A 155 -23.58 -1.25 -5.68
CA LYS A 155 -22.30 -1.82 -5.26
C LYS A 155 -21.27 -1.81 -6.37
N ARG A 156 -21.68 -2.05 -7.61
CA ARG A 156 -20.81 -1.97 -8.78
C ARG A 156 -20.29 -0.54 -9.00
N LYS A 157 -21.15 0.47 -8.85
CA LYS A 157 -20.75 1.89 -8.92
C LYS A 157 -19.76 2.24 -7.81
N ALA A 158 -20.05 1.84 -6.57
CA ALA A 158 -19.15 2.06 -5.44
C ALA A 158 -17.80 1.36 -5.65
N LEU A 159 -17.80 0.09 -6.09
CA LEU A 159 -16.58 -0.66 -6.36
C LEU A 159 -15.76 -0.04 -7.51
N ALA A 160 -16.41 0.47 -8.55
CA ALA A 160 -15.74 1.14 -9.67
C ALA A 160 -15.12 2.50 -9.29
N LEU A 161 -15.59 3.13 -8.21
CA LEU A 161 -15.01 4.37 -7.69
C LEU A 161 -13.69 4.13 -6.95
N GLN A 162 -13.55 3.01 -6.26
CA GLN A 162 -12.38 2.72 -5.41
C GLN A 162 -11.02 2.81 -6.15
N PRO A 163 -10.83 2.27 -7.37
CA PRO A 163 -9.59 2.46 -8.13
C PRO A 163 -9.28 3.91 -8.52
N LEU A 164 -10.30 4.77 -8.61
CA LEU A 164 -10.14 6.20 -8.87
C LEU A 164 -9.71 6.95 -7.60
N LEU A 165 -10.34 6.65 -6.46
CA LEU A 165 -9.93 7.18 -5.15
C LEU A 165 -8.48 6.80 -4.85
N LEU A 166 -8.14 5.52 -5.04
CA LEU A 166 -6.78 5.02 -4.89
C LEU A 166 -5.78 5.83 -5.74
N LYS A 167 -6.13 6.15 -6.98
CA LYS A 167 -5.28 7.00 -7.84
C LYS A 167 -5.08 8.40 -7.24
N GLY A 168 -6.13 9.01 -6.67
CA GLY A 168 -6.05 10.28 -5.96
C GLY A 168 -5.05 10.24 -4.79
N HIS A 169 -5.19 9.25 -3.91
CA HIS A 169 -4.28 9.07 -2.77
C HIS A 169 -2.83 8.81 -3.21
N LEU A 170 -2.61 8.10 -4.33
CA LEU A 170 -1.25 7.92 -4.87
C LEU A 170 -0.63 9.23 -5.35
N LEU A 171 -1.40 10.17 -5.91
CA LEU A 171 -0.89 11.48 -6.31
C LEU A 171 -0.52 12.33 -5.09
N GLU A 172 -1.36 12.33 -4.05
CA GLU A 172 -1.07 13.01 -2.78
C GLU A 172 0.17 12.41 -2.10
N LEU A 173 0.32 11.08 -2.14
CA LEU A 173 1.51 10.39 -1.67
C LEU A 173 2.76 10.83 -2.44
N GLN A 174 2.71 10.89 -3.77
CA GLN A 174 3.83 11.36 -4.59
C GLN A 174 4.23 12.79 -4.22
N GLN A 175 3.25 13.69 -4.02
CA GLN A 175 3.51 15.05 -3.59
C GLN A 175 4.15 15.09 -2.20
N ALA A 176 3.61 14.34 -1.23
CA ALA A 176 4.15 14.27 0.12
C ALA A 176 5.60 13.73 0.14
N LEU A 177 5.91 12.75 -0.73
CA LEU A 177 7.26 12.22 -0.93
C LEU A 177 8.21 13.22 -1.60
N ALA A 178 7.71 14.02 -2.55
CA ALA A 178 8.50 15.05 -3.22
C ALA A 178 8.89 16.19 -2.26
N GLU A 179 7.97 16.56 -1.37
CA GLU A 179 8.15 17.61 -0.36
C GLU A 179 8.79 17.09 0.95
N ALA A 180 9.14 15.79 1.01
CA ALA A 180 9.69 15.13 2.19
C ALA A 180 8.87 15.38 3.48
N LYS A 181 7.54 15.38 3.37
CA LYS A 181 6.58 15.62 4.47
C LYS A 181 6.46 14.44 5.44
N PHE A 182 7.59 14.07 6.05
CA PHE A 182 7.63 13.02 7.05
C PHE A 182 7.33 13.55 8.45
N GLU A 183 7.52 14.83 8.74
CA GLU A 183 7.27 15.45 10.05
C GLU A 183 5.90 15.08 10.63
N GLU A 184 5.82 14.90 11.96
CA GLU A 184 4.57 14.50 12.62
C GLU A 184 3.40 15.37 12.18
N TYR A 185 2.31 14.72 11.78
CA TYR A 185 1.14 15.36 11.21
C TYR A 185 -0.09 15.01 12.05
N THR A 186 -0.87 16.00 12.44
CA THR A 186 -2.18 15.78 13.06
C THR A 186 -3.26 16.17 12.05
N SER A 187 -4.14 15.23 11.72
CA SER A 187 -5.26 15.48 10.83
C SER A 187 -6.21 16.52 11.43
N LYS A 188 -6.61 17.50 10.61
CA LYS A 188 -7.53 18.56 11.05
C LYS A 188 -8.93 18.01 11.30
N THR A 189 -9.37 17.05 10.49
CA THR A 189 -10.70 16.45 10.49
C THR A 189 -10.80 15.38 11.58
N THR A 190 -9.96 14.35 11.52
CA THR A 190 -10.04 13.18 12.41
C THR A 190 -9.34 13.36 13.75
N LYS A 191 -8.49 14.38 13.90
CA LYS A 191 -7.58 14.58 15.05
C LYS A 191 -6.58 13.45 15.27
N ALA A 192 -6.50 12.47 14.37
CA ALA A 192 -5.51 11.42 14.41
C ALA A 192 -4.10 12.00 14.19
N THR A 193 -3.12 11.47 14.93
CA THR A 193 -1.72 11.89 14.84
C THR A 193 -0.89 10.81 14.17
N TYR A 194 -0.12 11.24 13.17
CA TYR A 194 0.68 10.41 12.27
C TYR A 194 2.15 10.71 12.50
N PRO A 195 2.87 9.86 13.25
CA PRO A 195 4.28 10.10 13.53
C PRO A 195 5.08 10.15 12.23
N GLY A 196 4.79 9.35 11.22
CA GLY A 196 5.42 9.39 9.90
C GLY A 196 4.89 10.47 8.96
N GLY A 197 4.11 11.41 9.49
CA GLY A 197 3.70 12.63 8.80
C GLY A 197 2.63 12.44 7.74
N LYS A 198 2.60 13.37 6.78
CA LYS A 198 1.63 13.30 5.68
C LYS A 198 1.85 12.03 4.86
N VAL A 199 3.08 11.56 4.69
CA VAL A 199 3.38 10.30 4.01
C VAL A 199 2.70 9.09 4.68
N GLU A 200 2.73 9.01 6.01
CA GLU A 200 2.01 7.93 6.72
C GLU A 200 0.50 8.06 6.56
N ARG A 201 -0.04 9.28 6.62
CA ARG A 201 -1.48 9.52 6.40
C ARG A 201 -1.93 9.05 5.02
N GLU A 202 -1.28 9.50 3.95
CA GLU A 202 -1.69 9.10 2.59
C GLU A 202 -1.58 7.57 2.38
N LEU A 203 -0.61 6.91 3.04
CA LEU A 203 -0.54 5.44 3.05
C LEU A 203 -1.67 4.78 3.85
N GLU A 204 -2.21 5.43 4.88
CA GLU A 204 -3.43 4.98 5.55
C GLU A 204 -4.63 5.04 4.60
N GLU A 205 -4.84 6.18 3.94
CA GLU A 205 -5.94 6.36 2.96
C GLU A 205 -5.88 5.30 1.85
N VAL A 206 -4.67 5.00 1.35
CA VAL A 206 -4.43 3.89 0.42
C VAL A 206 -4.90 2.55 1.02
N CYS A 207 -4.51 2.23 2.26
CA CYS A 207 -4.88 0.96 2.89
C CYS A 207 -6.38 0.84 3.11
N GLU A 208 -7.00 1.94 3.52
CA GLU A 208 -8.43 2.06 3.77
C GLU A 208 -9.26 1.88 2.49
N THR A 209 -8.84 2.52 1.39
CA THR A 209 -9.44 2.32 0.06
C THR A 209 -9.34 0.84 -0.39
N LEU A 210 -8.22 0.18 -0.09
CA LEU A 210 -8.05 -1.25 -0.42
C LEU A 210 -8.96 -2.15 0.42
N ASP A 211 -9.19 -1.82 1.69
CA ASP A 211 -10.10 -2.56 2.56
C ASP A 211 -11.56 -2.38 2.15
N ASP A 212 -11.96 -1.17 1.76
CA ASP A 212 -13.28 -0.89 1.18
C ASP A 212 -13.50 -1.65 -0.11
N PHE A 213 -12.50 -1.67 -0.99
CA PHE A 213 -12.56 -2.46 -2.21
C PHE A 213 -12.81 -3.94 -1.91
N LEU A 214 -12.09 -4.51 -0.94
CA LEU A 214 -12.26 -5.92 -0.56
C LEU A 214 -13.64 -6.18 0.06
N ALA A 215 -14.15 -5.26 0.88
CA ALA A 215 -15.48 -5.35 1.47
C ALA A 215 -16.57 -5.31 0.39
N LEU A 216 -16.52 -4.33 -0.51
CA LEU A 216 -17.45 -4.19 -1.64
C LEU A 216 -17.38 -5.38 -2.59
N ALA A 217 -16.17 -5.87 -2.89
CA ALA A 217 -15.96 -7.06 -3.72
C ALA A 217 -16.58 -8.31 -3.08
N ALA A 218 -16.56 -8.41 -1.75
CA ALA A 218 -17.24 -9.46 -0.99
C ALA A 218 -18.76 -9.24 -0.86
N GLY A 219 -19.33 -8.22 -1.52
CA GLY A 219 -20.75 -7.90 -1.46
C GLY A 219 -21.18 -7.24 -0.15
N LYS A 220 -20.25 -6.76 0.68
CA LYS A 220 -20.54 -6.06 1.93
C LYS A 220 -20.80 -4.57 1.67
N ASP A 221 -21.57 -3.97 2.56
CA ASP A 221 -21.75 -2.52 2.57
C ASP A 221 -20.55 -1.86 3.25
N VAL A 222 -20.20 -0.67 2.76
CA VAL A 222 -19.09 0.14 3.25
C VAL A 222 -19.65 1.50 3.60
N GLU A 223 -19.28 2.01 4.77
CA GLU A 223 -19.68 3.34 5.22
C GLU A 223 -19.05 4.40 4.31
N ILE A 224 -19.86 5.34 3.83
CA ILE A 224 -19.36 6.48 3.07
C ILE A 224 -18.63 7.39 4.06
N ARG A 225 -17.33 7.58 3.84
CA ARG A 225 -16.50 8.49 4.64
C ARG A 225 -16.56 9.90 4.07
N ASP A 226 -16.71 10.87 4.97
CA ASP A 226 -16.64 12.30 4.65
C ASP A 226 -15.16 12.73 4.69
N ASP A 227 -14.37 12.32 3.70
CA ASP A 227 -12.94 12.64 3.60
C ASP A 227 -12.68 14.05 3.01
#